data_AF-A0A936ARD0-F1
#
_entry.id   AF-A0A936ARD0-F1
#
_cell.length_a   1.000
_cell.length_b   1.000
_cell.length_c   1.000
_cell.angle_alpha   90.00
_cell.angle_beta   90.00
_cell.angle_gamma   90.00
#
_symmetry.space_group_name_H-M   'P 1'
#
loop_
_entity.id
_entity.type
_entity.pdbx_description
1 polymer ?
#
loop_
_entity_poly.entity_id
_entity_poly.type
_entity_poly.pdbx_seq_one_letter_code
_entity_poly.pdbx_strand_id
1 'polypeptide(L)'
;MTAFRLDNQPQSREYFLRRADLAGQKDTIRSYCFYRIALTYWREAHDIVSKYGSITGDTVVFKLPEMEQSDARYKIDLGQDYAERSLSITRDYIESHNIRNLLYAEAALVAPDERTAYDLRNKSLDSLRRSLELADLSSLAKRGDSADFNQPTVRIAELPRTREEESILVDPMMRFVEGARAIKRVDAVFPRSSRPAKPKGEAPPDPEPEPVNSSEVKVEILISTIGDVVFAHAVDGKSEWNGAAIIAARSWKFEPARFDGKPVQITGVITFVNKASKGR
;
A
#
# COMPACT_ATOMS: atom_id res chain seq x y z
N MET A 1 16.74 -0.63 -9.38
CA MET A 1 15.59 -1.55 -9.23
C MET A 1 15.58 -2.06 -7.80
N THR A 2 14.62 -1.64 -6.99
CA THR A 2 14.35 -2.32 -5.71
C THR A 2 13.57 -3.60 -6.01
N ALA A 3 13.87 -4.69 -5.33
CA ALA A 3 13.36 -6.05 -5.56
C ALA A 3 11.81 -6.24 -5.51
N PHE A 4 11.04 -5.16 -5.44
CA PHE A 4 9.61 -5.11 -5.07
C PHE A 4 8.67 -4.87 -6.23
N ARG A 5 9.16 -4.26 -7.31
CA ARG A 5 8.57 -4.43 -8.64
C ARG A 5 9.52 -5.38 -9.34
N LEU A 6 9.12 -6.65 -9.46
CA LEU A 6 9.54 -7.34 -10.67
C LEU A 6 8.91 -6.49 -11.76
N ASP A 7 9.74 -5.80 -12.55
CA ASP A 7 9.30 -4.79 -13.52
C ASP A 7 8.18 -5.32 -14.45
N ASN A 8 8.06 -6.65 -14.50
CA ASN A 8 6.94 -7.40 -15.03
C ASN A 8 6.36 -8.39 -14.00
N GLN A 9 5.28 -8.00 -13.31
CA GLN A 9 4.57 -8.85 -12.33
C GLN A 9 4.03 -10.16 -12.97
N PRO A 10 3.38 -10.15 -14.15
CA PRO A 10 2.98 -11.37 -14.84
C PRO A 10 4.11 -12.37 -15.11
N GLN A 11 5.24 -11.92 -15.67
CA GLN A 11 6.39 -12.78 -15.93
C GLN A 11 6.96 -13.37 -14.64
N SER A 12 6.96 -12.59 -13.55
CA SER A 12 7.38 -13.11 -12.26
C SER A 12 6.46 -14.22 -11.75
N ARG A 13 5.14 -14.07 -11.91
CA ARG A 13 4.19 -15.11 -11.51
C ARG A 13 4.45 -16.40 -12.26
N GLU A 14 4.64 -16.30 -13.58
CA GLU A 14 4.96 -17.45 -14.42
C GLU A 14 6.26 -18.14 -13.98
N TYR A 15 7.31 -17.38 -13.69
CA TYR A 15 8.56 -17.91 -13.17
C TYR A 15 8.37 -18.69 -11.86
N PHE A 16 7.67 -18.09 -10.89
CA PHE A 16 7.44 -18.74 -9.59
C PHE A 16 6.53 -19.95 -9.70
N LEU A 17 5.55 -19.93 -10.59
CA LEU A 17 4.67 -21.07 -10.82
C LEU A 17 5.46 -22.25 -11.40
N ARG A 18 6.23 -22.03 -12.46
CA ARG A 18 7.12 -23.05 -13.05
C ARG A 18 8.10 -23.61 -12.03
N ARG A 19 8.62 -22.77 -11.14
CA ARG A 19 9.54 -23.20 -10.07
C ARG A 19 8.84 -24.04 -9.00
N ALA A 20 7.59 -23.72 -8.65
CA ALA A 20 6.80 -24.50 -7.69
C ALA A 20 6.49 -25.91 -8.23
N ASP A 21 6.29 -26.02 -9.55
CA ASP A 21 5.89 -27.26 -10.24
C ASP A 21 7.05 -28.20 -10.58
N LEU A 22 8.30 -27.85 -10.25
CA LEU A 22 9.45 -28.73 -10.48
C LEU A 22 9.30 -30.05 -9.71
N ALA A 23 9.59 -31.17 -10.37
CA ALA A 23 9.58 -32.48 -9.76
C ALA A 23 10.60 -32.54 -8.60
N GLY A 24 10.17 -33.06 -7.44
CA GLY A 24 11.01 -33.13 -6.24
C GLY A 24 11.28 -31.79 -5.54
N GLN A 25 10.58 -30.72 -5.92
CA GLN A 25 10.73 -29.41 -5.26
C GLN A 25 10.37 -29.48 -3.77
N LYS A 26 11.26 -28.96 -2.92
CA LYS A 26 11.01 -28.88 -1.47
C LYS A 26 9.76 -28.05 -1.16
N ASP A 27 8.98 -28.49 -0.18
CA ASP A 27 7.75 -27.83 0.25
C ASP A 27 7.96 -26.37 0.67
N THR A 28 9.06 -26.07 1.38
CA THR A 28 9.41 -24.69 1.75
C THR A 28 9.64 -23.79 0.53
N ILE A 29 10.15 -24.34 -0.57
CA ILE A 29 10.34 -23.59 -1.81
C ILE A 29 9.01 -23.43 -2.55
N ARG A 30 8.12 -24.43 -2.53
CA ARG A 30 6.76 -24.31 -3.09
C ARG A 30 5.98 -23.22 -2.35
N SER A 31 5.96 -23.26 -1.02
CA SER A 31 5.34 -22.24 -0.18
C SER A 31 5.92 -20.85 -0.46
N TYR A 32 7.25 -20.73 -0.58
CA TYR A 32 7.88 -19.47 -1.00
C TYR A 32 7.39 -18.99 -2.37
N CYS A 33 7.31 -19.86 -3.37
CA CYS A 33 6.87 -19.48 -4.71
C CYS A 33 5.41 -19.02 -4.72
N PHE A 34 4.51 -19.73 -4.05
CA PHE A 34 3.11 -19.32 -3.93
C PHE A 34 2.92 -18.03 -3.14
N TYR A 35 3.68 -17.85 -2.05
CA TYR A 35 3.76 -16.56 -1.35
C TYR A 35 4.17 -15.43 -2.31
N ARG A 36 5.22 -15.63 -3.11
CA ARG A 36 5.70 -14.60 -4.05
C ARG A 36 4.65 -14.28 -5.12
N ILE A 37 3.90 -15.27 -5.59
CA ILE A 37 2.77 -15.05 -6.51
C ILE A 37 1.68 -14.22 -5.83
N ALA A 38 1.26 -14.58 -4.62
CA ALA A 38 0.27 -13.84 -3.84
C ALA A 38 0.70 -12.36 -3.63
N LEU A 39 1.98 -12.14 -3.33
CA LEU A 39 2.56 -10.80 -3.18
C LEU A 39 2.42 -9.96 -4.46
N THR A 40 2.63 -10.56 -5.64
CA THR A 40 2.44 -9.83 -6.91
C THR A 40 0.99 -9.43 -7.15
N TYR A 41 0.03 -10.29 -6.80
CA TYR A 41 -1.39 -9.98 -6.94
C TYR A 41 -1.84 -8.89 -5.98
N TRP A 42 -1.42 -8.98 -4.71
CA TRP A 42 -1.67 -7.92 -3.75
C TRP A 42 -1.08 -6.59 -4.21
N ARG A 43 0.12 -6.58 -4.81
CA ARG A 43 0.71 -5.36 -5.37
C ARG A 43 -0.14 -4.71 -6.44
N GLU A 44 -0.59 -5.50 -7.40
CA GLU A 44 -1.43 -4.98 -8.48
C GLU A 44 -2.79 -4.50 -7.94
N ALA A 45 -3.39 -5.21 -6.98
CA ALA A 45 -4.62 -4.78 -6.32
C ALA A 45 -4.42 -3.48 -5.54
N HIS A 46 -3.33 -3.39 -4.77
CA HIS A 46 -2.98 -2.20 -4.00
C HIS A 46 -2.73 -0.98 -4.90
N ASP A 47 -1.99 -1.14 -5.99
CA ASP A 47 -1.76 -0.08 -6.99
C ASP A 47 -3.09 0.44 -7.58
N ILE A 48 -4.10 -0.42 -7.73
CA ILE A 48 -5.45 -0.02 -8.16
C ILE A 48 -6.16 0.74 -7.03
N VAL A 49 -6.33 0.10 -5.87
CA VAL A 49 -7.14 0.62 -4.75
C VAL A 49 -6.61 1.95 -4.22
N SER A 50 -5.29 2.07 -4.08
CA SER A 50 -4.64 3.24 -3.48
C SER A 50 -4.80 4.53 -4.30
N LYS A 51 -5.17 4.45 -5.58
CA LYS A 51 -5.50 5.63 -6.41
C LYS A 51 -6.78 6.32 -5.96
N TYR A 52 -7.73 5.55 -5.41
CA TYR A 52 -9.11 5.98 -5.23
C TYR A 52 -9.52 6.25 -3.78
N GLY A 53 -8.57 6.13 -2.84
CA GLY A 53 -8.77 6.54 -1.44
C GLY A 53 -8.80 8.07 -1.31
N SER A 54 -9.61 8.61 -0.43
CA SER A 54 -9.60 10.04 -0.12
C SER A 54 -10.11 10.31 1.29
N ILE A 55 -9.48 11.23 2.01
CA ILE A 55 -9.96 11.68 3.32
C ILE A 55 -11.13 12.64 3.08
N THR A 56 -12.32 12.27 3.57
CA THR A 56 -13.53 13.09 3.51
C THR A 56 -14.07 13.28 4.92
N GLY A 57 -13.90 14.49 5.47
CA GLY A 57 -14.24 14.75 6.87
C GLY A 57 -13.29 13.97 7.80
N ASP A 58 -13.85 13.07 8.60
CA ASP A 58 -13.18 12.23 9.58
C ASP A 58 -12.97 10.78 9.11
N THR A 59 -13.32 10.45 7.86
CA THR A 59 -13.22 9.07 7.33
C THR A 59 -12.46 9.00 6.02
N VAL A 60 -11.97 7.81 5.68
CA VAL A 60 -11.42 7.51 4.36
C VAL A 60 -12.50 6.88 3.50
N VAL A 61 -12.76 7.46 2.33
CA VAL A 61 -13.75 6.98 1.37
C VAL A 61 -13.05 6.53 0.10
N PHE A 62 -13.41 5.34 -0.38
CA PHE A 62 -12.93 4.75 -1.63
C PHE A 62 -14.00 4.86 -2.71
N LYS A 63 -13.66 5.47 -3.84
CA LYS A 63 -14.58 5.64 -5.00
C LYS A 63 -13.94 5.09 -6.27
N LEU A 64 -13.92 3.78 -6.39
CA LEU A 64 -13.36 3.08 -7.54
C LEU A 64 -14.42 3.01 -8.66
N PRO A 65 -14.04 3.22 -9.94
CA PRO A 65 -14.86 2.82 -11.08
C PRO A 65 -15.17 1.31 -11.05
N GLU A 66 -16.33 0.91 -11.56
CA GLU A 66 -16.79 -0.51 -11.52
C GLU A 66 -15.77 -1.49 -12.12
N MET A 67 -15.13 -1.10 -13.22
CA MET A 67 -14.08 -1.90 -13.87
C MET A 67 -12.86 -2.09 -12.98
N GLU A 68 -12.38 -1.01 -12.35
CA GLU A 68 -11.23 -1.04 -11.42
C GLU A 68 -11.57 -1.80 -10.14
N GLN A 69 -12.80 -1.67 -9.65
CA GLN A 69 -13.29 -2.43 -8.50
C GLN A 69 -13.32 -3.94 -8.81
N SER A 70 -13.82 -4.31 -9.99
CA SER A 70 -13.86 -5.70 -10.45
C SER A 70 -12.46 -6.28 -10.62
N ASP A 71 -11.55 -5.50 -11.20
CA ASP A 71 -10.16 -5.92 -11.42
C ASP A 71 -9.37 -6.04 -10.10
N ALA A 72 -9.55 -5.10 -9.17
CA ALA A 72 -8.99 -5.19 -7.82
C ALA A 72 -9.48 -6.44 -7.09
N ARG A 73 -10.79 -6.73 -7.12
CA ARG A 73 -11.37 -7.94 -6.51
C ARG A 73 -10.80 -9.22 -7.11
N TYR A 74 -10.75 -9.31 -8.44
CA TYR A 74 -10.16 -10.46 -9.13
C TYR A 74 -8.71 -10.72 -8.69
N LYS A 75 -7.89 -9.66 -8.60
CA LYS A 75 -6.51 -9.77 -8.12
C LYS A 75 -6.42 -10.17 -6.65
N ILE A 76 -7.28 -9.60 -5.79
CA ILE A 76 -7.35 -9.94 -4.37
C ILE A 76 -7.69 -11.43 -4.20
N ASP A 77 -8.70 -11.93 -4.92
CA ASP A 77 -9.14 -13.33 -4.83
C ASP A 77 -8.02 -14.28 -5.26
N LEU A 78 -7.36 -14.02 -6.40
CA LEU A 78 -6.20 -14.81 -6.82
C LEU A 78 -5.05 -14.74 -5.81
N GLY A 79 -4.79 -13.57 -5.25
CA GLY A 79 -3.79 -13.41 -4.19
C GLY A 79 -4.11 -14.28 -2.97
N GLN A 80 -5.37 -14.30 -2.53
CA GLN A 80 -5.82 -15.11 -1.39
C GLN A 80 -5.69 -16.61 -1.69
N ASP A 81 -6.07 -17.05 -2.88
CA ASP A 81 -5.92 -18.45 -3.31
C ASP A 81 -4.45 -18.91 -3.24
N TYR A 82 -3.51 -18.10 -3.73
CA TYR A 82 -2.10 -18.44 -3.67
C TYR A 82 -1.50 -18.35 -2.27
N ALA A 83 -1.97 -17.42 -1.44
CA ALA A 83 -1.59 -17.38 -0.03
C ALA A 83 -2.06 -18.66 0.69
N GLU A 84 -3.28 -19.12 0.41
CA GLU A 84 -3.83 -20.35 0.99
C GLU A 84 -3.12 -21.60 0.48
N ARG A 85 -2.76 -21.68 -0.81
CA ARG A 85 -1.91 -22.76 -1.35
C ARG A 85 -0.54 -22.82 -0.68
N SER A 86 0.04 -21.67 -0.35
CA SER A 86 1.30 -21.64 0.39
C SER A 86 1.13 -22.22 1.80
N LEU A 87 0.06 -21.84 2.49
CA LEU A 87 -0.26 -22.27 3.86
C LEU A 87 -0.75 -23.72 3.95
N SER A 88 -1.37 -24.26 2.90
CA SER A 88 -1.76 -25.67 2.87
C SER A 88 -0.55 -26.61 2.76
N ILE A 89 0.56 -26.12 2.20
CA ILE A 89 1.84 -26.85 2.14
C ILE A 89 2.65 -26.65 3.42
N THR A 90 2.84 -25.39 3.84
CA THR A 90 3.57 -25.03 5.05
C THR A 90 2.67 -24.15 5.92
N ARG A 91 1.98 -24.76 6.88
CA ARG A 91 0.98 -24.08 7.72
C ARG A 91 1.52 -22.87 8.46
N ASP A 92 2.79 -22.90 8.87
CA ASP A 92 3.42 -21.85 9.67
C ASP A 92 4.34 -20.95 8.85
N TYR A 93 4.02 -20.73 7.57
CA TYR A 93 4.78 -19.85 6.69
C TYR A 93 4.45 -18.37 6.97
N ILE A 94 5.32 -17.70 7.74
CA ILE A 94 5.13 -16.35 8.30
C ILE A 94 4.70 -15.34 7.23
N GLU A 95 5.42 -15.30 6.12
CA GLU A 95 5.21 -14.33 5.05
C GLU A 95 3.86 -14.52 4.35
N SER A 96 3.34 -15.77 4.31
CA SER A 96 2.03 -16.08 3.74
C SER A 96 0.89 -15.62 4.65
N HIS A 97 1.07 -15.69 5.97
CA HIS A 97 0.14 -15.06 6.90
C HIS A 97 0.15 -13.54 6.77
N ASN A 98 1.33 -12.92 6.61
CA ASN A 98 1.41 -11.48 6.42
C ASN A 98 0.72 -11.02 5.13
N ILE A 99 0.99 -11.68 3.99
CA ILE A 99 0.36 -11.27 2.73
C ILE A 99 -1.14 -11.51 2.73
N ARG A 100 -1.62 -12.58 3.38
CA ARG A 100 -3.06 -12.84 3.55
C ARG A 100 -3.73 -11.74 4.38
N ASN A 101 -3.05 -11.24 5.41
CA ASN A 101 -3.48 -10.05 6.15
C ASN A 101 -3.64 -8.84 5.22
N LEU A 102 -2.62 -8.52 4.42
CA LEU A 102 -2.65 -7.37 3.52
C LEU A 102 -3.73 -7.50 2.44
N LEU A 103 -3.95 -8.71 1.91
CA LEU A 103 -5.03 -9.01 0.95
C LEU A 103 -6.42 -8.80 1.56
N TYR A 104 -6.64 -9.25 2.81
CA TYR A 104 -7.89 -9.00 3.51
C TYR A 104 -8.11 -7.52 3.85
N ALA A 105 -7.03 -6.80 4.17
CA ALA A 105 -7.10 -5.36 4.39
C ALA A 105 -7.53 -4.63 3.10
N GLU A 106 -6.93 -4.96 1.94
CA GLU A 106 -7.37 -4.42 0.64
C GLU A 106 -8.81 -4.82 0.30
N ALA A 107 -9.20 -6.07 0.54
CA ALA A 107 -10.56 -6.54 0.33
C ALA A 107 -11.58 -5.72 1.13
N ALA A 108 -11.23 -5.33 2.36
CA ALA A 108 -12.09 -4.51 3.20
C ALA A 108 -12.29 -3.09 2.65
N LEU A 109 -11.31 -2.52 1.94
CA LEU A 109 -11.41 -1.18 1.35
C LEU A 109 -12.34 -1.15 0.12
N VAL A 110 -12.52 -2.29 -0.55
CA VAL A 110 -13.39 -2.44 -1.74
C VAL A 110 -14.66 -3.25 -1.47
N ALA A 111 -14.95 -3.51 -0.19
CA ALA A 111 -16.13 -4.26 0.23
C ALA A 111 -17.42 -3.53 -0.18
N PRO A 112 -18.49 -4.27 -0.52
CA PRO A 112 -19.76 -3.67 -0.96
C PRO A 112 -20.52 -2.98 0.18
N ASP A 113 -20.25 -3.36 1.43
CA ASP A 113 -20.94 -2.87 2.62
C ASP A 113 -20.04 -2.95 3.86
N GLU A 114 -20.39 -2.20 4.91
CA GLU A 114 -19.58 -2.08 6.12
C GLU A 114 -19.52 -3.37 6.95
N ARG A 115 -20.54 -4.24 6.88
CA ARG A 115 -20.49 -5.52 7.59
C ARG A 115 -19.46 -6.44 6.94
N THR A 116 -19.49 -6.53 5.61
CA THR A 116 -18.48 -7.27 4.85
C THR A 116 -17.08 -6.69 5.08
N ALA A 117 -16.95 -5.36 5.08
CA ALA A 117 -15.68 -4.69 5.39
C ALA A 117 -15.17 -5.05 6.80
N TYR A 118 -16.04 -5.03 7.80
CA TYR A 118 -15.71 -5.40 9.18
C TYR A 118 -15.21 -6.85 9.28
N ASP A 119 -15.90 -7.81 8.67
CA ASP A 119 -15.50 -9.22 8.69
C ASP A 119 -14.13 -9.45 8.02
N LEU A 120 -13.87 -8.75 6.90
CA LEU A 120 -12.58 -8.80 6.21
C LEU A 120 -11.46 -8.18 7.06
N ARG A 121 -11.70 -7.06 7.74
CA ARG A 121 -10.73 -6.46 8.67
C ARG A 121 -10.38 -7.43 9.80
N ASN A 122 -11.36 -8.15 10.36
CA ASN A 122 -11.07 -9.16 11.39
C ASN A 122 -10.17 -10.29 10.86
N LYS A 123 -10.45 -10.81 9.66
CA LYS A 123 -9.59 -11.81 9.01
C LYS A 123 -8.17 -11.30 8.74
N SER A 124 -8.04 -10.02 8.41
CA SER A 124 -6.75 -9.33 8.28
C SER A 124 -6.00 -9.34 9.61
N LEU A 125 -6.63 -8.87 10.69
CA LEU A 125 -6.05 -8.82 12.03
C LEU A 125 -5.66 -10.22 12.55
N ASP A 126 -6.48 -11.24 12.32
CA ASP A 126 -6.17 -12.62 12.73
C ASP A 126 -4.97 -13.19 11.96
N SER A 127 -4.86 -12.88 10.67
CA SER A 127 -3.69 -13.29 9.87
C SER A 127 -2.43 -12.54 10.30
N LEU A 128 -2.55 -11.27 10.69
CA LEU A 128 -1.44 -10.49 11.23
C LEU A 128 -0.97 -11.05 12.58
N ARG A 129 -1.90 -11.33 13.50
CA ARG A 129 -1.60 -11.99 14.78
C ARG A 129 -0.82 -13.27 14.56
N ARG A 130 -1.29 -14.11 13.63
CA ARG A 130 -0.61 -15.37 13.33
C ARG A 130 0.80 -15.16 12.78
N SER A 131 1.00 -14.18 11.90
CA SER A 131 2.33 -13.81 11.41
C SER A 131 3.25 -13.36 12.55
N LEU A 132 2.74 -12.56 13.49
CA LEU A 132 3.48 -12.08 14.67
C LEU A 132 3.75 -13.14 15.76
N GLU A 133 2.90 -14.16 15.87
CA GLU A 133 3.13 -15.30 16.76
C GLU A 133 4.29 -16.16 16.26
N LEU A 134 4.34 -16.37 14.95
CA LEU A 134 5.35 -17.20 14.30
C LEU A 134 6.69 -16.47 14.11
N ALA A 135 6.65 -15.14 14.01
CA ALA A 135 7.86 -14.33 13.91
C ALA A 135 8.62 -14.32 15.24
N ASP A 136 9.88 -14.76 15.21
CA ASP A 136 10.80 -14.56 16.35
C ASP A 136 11.12 -13.06 16.46
N LEU A 137 10.74 -12.44 17.59
CA LEU A 137 11.00 -11.03 17.90
C LEU A 137 12.49 -10.66 17.79
N SER A 138 13.40 -11.61 18.09
CA SER A 138 14.84 -11.39 17.95
C SER A 138 15.29 -11.37 16.49
N SER A 139 14.57 -12.08 15.61
CA SER A 139 14.82 -12.12 14.17
C SER A 139 14.26 -10.90 13.46
N LEU A 140 13.12 -10.35 13.91
CA LEU A 140 12.54 -9.11 13.38
C LEU A 140 13.47 -7.92 13.64
N ALA A 141 14.02 -7.80 14.84
CA ALA A 141 14.99 -6.75 15.18
C ALA A 141 16.32 -6.89 14.39
N LYS A 142 16.72 -8.11 14.00
CA LYS A 142 17.97 -8.39 13.27
C LYS A 142 17.87 -8.32 11.75
N ARG A 143 16.69 -8.57 11.17
CA ARG A 143 16.49 -8.48 9.71
C ARG A 143 16.71 -7.05 9.18
N GLY A 144 16.80 -6.07 10.08
CA GLY A 144 16.77 -4.66 9.72
C GLY A 144 15.40 -4.32 9.17
N ASP A 145 15.02 -3.05 9.19
CA ASP A 145 13.81 -2.65 8.47
C ASP A 145 14.11 -2.64 6.97
N SER A 146 14.04 -3.81 6.37
CA SER A 146 14.09 -3.99 4.93
C SER A 146 12.87 -3.32 4.31
N ALA A 147 13.05 -2.70 3.15
CA ALA A 147 11.98 -2.10 2.35
C ALA A 147 11.08 -3.16 1.69
N ASP A 148 10.81 -4.26 2.39
CA ASP A 148 10.08 -5.42 1.92
C ASP A 148 8.89 -5.74 2.83
N PHE A 149 7.87 -6.35 2.25
CA PHE A 149 6.59 -6.61 2.92
C PHE A 149 6.56 -8.05 3.44
N ASN A 150 7.74 -8.54 3.86
CA ASN A 150 7.92 -9.88 4.41
C ASN A 150 7.82 -9.90 5.94
N GLN A 151 7.80 -8.74 6.57
CA GLN A 151 7.62 -8.59 8.01
C GLN A 151 6.15 -8.31 8.30
N PRO A 152 5.66 -8.61 9.51
CA PRO A 152 4.31 -8.25 9.92
C PRO A 152 4.02 -6.76 9.67
N THR A 153 3.07 -6.49 8.78
CA THR A 153 2.73 -5.13 8.32
C THR A 153 1.25 -4.86 8.53
N VAL A 154 0.90 -3.72 9.13
CA VAL A 154 -0.48 -3.23 9.15
C VAL A 154 -0.71 -2.30 7.96
N ARG A 155 -1.83 -2.46 7.26
CA ARG A 155 -2.28 -1.57 6.20
C ARG A 155 -3.23 -0.52 6.78
N ILE A 156 -2.84 0.75 6.71
CA ILE A 156 -3.69 1.92 7.01
C ILE A 156 -4.06 2.55 5.68
N ALA A 157 -5.33 2.86 5.44
CA ALA A 157 -5.81 3.31 4.13
C ALA A 157 -5.12 4.59 3.62
N GLU A 158 -5.29 5.69 4.36
CA GLU A 158 -4.67 7.00 4.10
C GLU A 158 -4.06 7.51 5.40
N LEU A 159 -2.87 8.10 5.31
CA LEU A 159 -2.17 8.70 6.43
C LEU A 159 -2.52 10.19 6.51
N PRO A 160 -2.76 10.73 7.72
CA PRO A 160 -3.18 12.11 7.90
C PRO A 160 -2.08 13.10 7.46
N ARG A 161 -2.47 14.06 6.63
CA ARG A 161 -1.57 15.05 6.03
C ARG A 161 -1.17 16.14 7.03
N THR A 162 -2.05 16.43 7.98
CA THR A 162 -1.84 17.44 9.02
C THR A 162 -2.10 16.87 10.41
N ARG A 163 -1.75 17.64 11.45
CA ARG A 163 -2.04 17.26 12.85
C ARG A 163 -3.54 17.31 13.16
N GLU A 164 -4.25 18.23 12.52
CA GLU A 164 -5.71 18.35 12.64
C GLU A 164 -6.38 17.11 12.08
N GLU A 165 -5.99 16.69 10.86
CA GLU A 165 -6.47 15.42 10.28
C GLU A 165 -6.14 14.22 11.16
N GLU A 166 -4.92 14.15 11.73
CA GLU A 166 -4.52 13.06 12.63
C GLU A 166 -5.38 12.98 13.90
N SER A 167 -5.92 14.12 14.36
CA SER A 167 -6.78 14.16 15.56
C SER A 167 -8.23 13.73 15.30
N ILE A 168 -8.69 13.76 14.05
CA ILE A 168 -10.08 13.48 13.68
C ILE A 168 -10.24 12.22 12.83
N LEU A 169 -9.22 11.81 12.07
CA LEU A 169 -9.32 10.71 11.12
C LEU A 169 -9.51 9.38 11.85
N VAL A 170 -10.61 8.70 11.54
CA VAL A 170 -10.95 7.39 12.07
C VAL A 170 -10.70 6.33 10.99
N ASP A 171 -9.48 5.81 10.95
CA ASP A 171 -9.19 4.58 10.19
C ASP A 171 -9.50 3.35 11.08
N PRO A 172 -10.34 2.40 10.62
CA PRO A 172 -10.72 1.23 11.42
C PRO A 172 -9.56 0.30 11.80
N MET A 173 -8.42 0.34 11.10
CA MET A 173 -7.20 -0.41 11.44
C MET A 173 -6.36 0.34 12.47
N MET A 174 -6.34 1.67 12.43
CA MET A 174 -5.56 2.50 13.37
C MET A 174 -5.93 2.29 14.83
N ARG A 175 -7.18 1.92 15.13
CA ARG A 175 -7.61 1.64 16.52
C ARG A 175 -6.88 0.46 17.18
N PHE A 176 -6.23 -0.39 16.39
CA PHE A 176 -5.49 -1.56 16.89
C PHE A 176 -3.97 -1.34 16.88
N VAL A 177 -3.52 -0.16 16.47
CA VAL A 177 -2.10 0.18 16.37
C VAL A 177 -1.77 1.22 17.44
N GLU A 178 -0.78 0.91 18.26
CA GLU A 178 -0.14 1.87 19.15
C GLU A 178 1.00 2.56 18.40
N GLY A 179 1.18 3.87 18.60
CA GLY A 179 2.17 4.65 17.86
C GLY A 179 1.72 4.97 16.43
N ALA A 180 2.62 4.82 15.45
CA ALA A 180 2.39 5.11 14.02
C ALA A 180 2.00 6.57 13.69
N ARG A 181 2.03 7.48 14.66
CA ARG A 181 1.74 8.90 14.46
C ARG A 181 2.91 9.62 13.84
N ALA A 182 2.65 10.59 12.98
CA ALA A 182 3.73 11.34 12.33
C ALA A 182 4.35 12.36 13.30
N ILE A 183 5.61 12.14 13.66
CA ILE A 183 6.44 13.04 14.46
C ILE A 183 6.92 14.22 13.61
N LYS A 184 7.36 13.92 12.38
CA LYS A 184 7.86 14.90 11.42
C LYS A 184 7.14 14.72 10.10
N ARG A 185 6.59 15.81 9.58
CA ARG A 185 6.02 15.91 8.24
C ARG A 185 6.88 16.86 7.41
N VAL A 186 7.04 16.53 6.13
CA VAL A 186 7.76 17.35 5.15
C VAL A 186 6.84 17.52 3.95
N ASP A 187 6.57 18.76 3.57
CA ASP A 187 5.77 19.07 2.40
C ASP A 187 6.57 18.82 1.11
N ALA A 188 5.87 18.42 0.06
CA ALA A 188 6.43 18.31 -1.28
C ALA A 188 6.62 19.69 -1.90
N VAL A 189 7.82 19.96 -2.41
CA VAL A 189 8.13 21.18 -3.15
C VAL A 189 8.00 20.90 -4.64
N PHE A 190 6.83 21.18 -5.20
CA PHE A 190 6.56 20.94 -6.61
C PHE A 190 7.15 22.03 -7.51
N PRO A 191 7.73 21.66 -8.67
CA PRO A 191 8.16 22.64 -9.65
C PRO A 191 6.95 23.46 -10.15
N ARG A 192 7.12 24.77 -10.26
CA ARG A 192 6.11 25.64 -10.89
C ARG A 192 6.07 25.28 -12.38
N SER A 193 4.90 24.93 -12.91
CA SER A 193 4.72 24.72 -14.34
C SER A 193 5.08 26.01 -15.09
N SER A 194 6.23 26.03 -15.75
CA SER A 194 6.55 27.06 -16.73
C SER A 194 5.74 26.78 -17.98
N ARG A 195 4.46 27.19 -18.00
CA ARG A 195 3.67 27.18 -19.22
C ARG A 195 4.39 28.09 -20.23
N PRO A 196 4.80 27.60 -21.41
CA PRO A 196 5.30 28.48 -22.47
C PRO A 196 4.23 29.53 -22.76
N ALA A 197 4.63 30.80 -22.95
CA ALA A 197 3.70 31.83 -23.35
C ALA A 197 3.00 31.39 -24.65
N LYS A 198 1.66 31.33 -24.65
CA LYS A 198 0.89 31.01 -25.85
C LYS A 198 1.30 32.01 -26.96
N PRO A 199 1.65 31.55 -28.17
CA PRO A 199 1.75 32.44 -29.32
C PRO A 199 0.41 33.17 -29.49
N LYS A 200 0.47 34.48 -29.67
CA LYS A 200 -0.70 35.33 -29.92
C LYS A 200 -1.28 34.93 -31.29
N GLY A 201 -2.36 34.14 -31.34
CA GLY A 201 -3.10 33.93 -32.60
C GLY A 201 -3.91 32.66 -32.79
N GLU A 202 -3.70 31.58 -32.03
CA GLU A 202 -4.48 30.35 -32.21
C GLU A 202 -5.67 30.27 -31.26
N ALA A 203 -6.86 30.07 -31.84
CA ALA A 203 -8.08 29.75 -31.13
C ALA A 203 -7.83 28.51 -30.24
N PRO A 204 -8.29 28.49 -28.97
CA PRO A 204 -8.11 27.32 -28.14
C PRO A 204 -8.78 26.12 -28.82
N PRO A 205 -8.11 24.96 -28.96
CA PRO A 205 -8.83 23.71 -29.18
C PRO A 205 -9.82 23.53 -28.01
N ASP A 206 -10.97 22.92 -28.29
CA ASP A 206 -11.96 22.57 -27.26
C ASP A 206 -11.23 21.87 -26.10
N PRO A 207 -11.49 22.26 -24.84
CA PRO A 207 -10.80 21.67 -23.71
C PRO A 207 -11.11 20.18 -23.66
N GLU A 208 -10.11 19.34 -23.93
CA GLU A 208 -10.14 17.95 -23.49
C GLU A 208 -10.45 17.95 -21.98
N PRO A 209 -11.37 17.09 -21.50
CA PRO A 209 -11.71 17.05 -20.10
C PRO A 209 -10.46 16.75 -19.28
N GLU A 210 -10.03 17.71 -18.45
CA GLU A 210 -8.88 17.49 -17.57
C GLU A 210 -9.15 16.31 -16.64
N PRO A 211 -8.18 15.40 -16.42
CA PRO A 211 -8.34 14.34 -15.45
C PRO A 211 -8.60 14.93 -14.06
N VAL A 212 -9.55 14.31 -13.36
CA VAL A 212 -10.26 14.82 -12.17
C VAL A 212 -9.35 15.21 -10.98
N ASN A 213 -8.08 14.80 -10.97
CA ASN A 213 -7.13 15.04 -9.86
C ASN A 213 -5.82 15.71 -10.28
N SER A 214 -5.85 16.68 -11.20
CA SER A 214 -4.65 17.28 -11.82
C SER A 214 -3.70 18.06 -10.88
N SER A 215 -3.99 18.11 -9.57
CA SER A 215 -3.23 18.83 -8.54
C SER A 215 -2.71 17.98 -7.38
N GLU A 216 -2.98 16.67 -7.37
CA GLU A 216 -2.60 15.78 -6.26
C GLU A 216 -1.57 14.73 -6.71
N VAL A 217 -0.75 14.27 -5.76
CA VAL A 217 0.15 13.13 -5.92
C VAL A 217 -0.05 12.22 -4.72
N LYS A 218 -0.38 10.96 -4.98
CA LYS A 218 -0.55 9.93 -3.96
C LYS A 218 0.69 9.08 -3.89
N VAL A 219 1.26 8.93 -2.69
CA VAL A 219 2.49 8.19 -2.46
C VAL A 219 2.22 7.09 -1.44
N GLU A 220 2.32 5.83 -1.87
CA GLU A 220 2.43 4.70 -0.94
C GLU A 220 3.77 4.80 -0.21
N ILE A 221 3.76 4.58 1.10
CA ILE A 221 4.96 4.43 1.91
C ILE A 221 4.92 3.14 2.73
N LEU A 222 6.11 2.59 3.02
CA LEU A 222 6.31 1.61 4.09
C LEU A 222 7.10 2.28 5.21
N ILE A 223 6.52 2.28 6.39
CA ILE A 223 7.11 2.73 7.64
C ILE A 223 7.65 1.50 8.37
N SER A 224 8.88 1.66 8.80
CA SER A 224 9.70 0.71 9.52
C SER A 224 9.21 0.49 10.95
N THR A 225 9.67 -0.58 11.61
CA THR A 225 9.32 -0.85 13.01
C THR A 225 9.86 0.20 13.99
N ILE A 226 10.87 0.98 13.58
CA ILE A 226 11.41 2.12 14.34
C ILE A 226 10.85 3.48 13.92
N GLY A 227 9.91 3.52 12.96
CA GLY A 227 9.21 4.75 12.54
C GLY A 227 9.85 5.49 11.35
N ASP A 228 10.76 4.86 10.63
CA ASP A 228 11.41 5.44 9.45
C ASP A 228 10.66 5.10 8.16
N VAL A 229 10.62 5.99 7.17
CA VAL A 229 10.07 5.64 5.85
C VAL A 229 11.13 4.91 5.03
N VAL A 230 10.97 3.60 4.87
CA VAL A 230 11.93 2.71 4.17
C VAL A 230 11.54 2.42 2.72
N PHE A 231 10.28 2.68 2.36
CA PHE A 231 9.78 2.60 0.99
C PHE A 231 8.90 3.81 0.69
N ALA A 232 8.96 4.31 -0.55
CA ALA A 232 8.04 5.33 -1.04
C ALA A 232 7.87 5.19 -2.56
N HIS A 233 6.63 5.19 -3.03
CA HIS A 233 6.28 5.03 -4.43
C HIS A 233 5.02 5.83 -4.79
N ALA A 234 5.06 6.58 -5.89
CA ALA A 234 3.88 7.28 -6.38
C ALA A 234 2.91 6.29 -7.02
N VAL A 235 1.68 6.22 -6.50
CA VAL A 235 0.59 5.36 -6.99
C VAL A 235 -0.40 6.12 -7.89
N ASP A 236 -0.45 7.45 -7.74
CA ASP A 236 -1.23 8.34 -8.59
C ASP A 236 -0.58 9.74 -8.65
N GLY A 237 -0.89 10.51 -9.69
CA GLY A 237 -0.44 11.89 -9.90
C GLY A 237 0.44 12.10 -11.13
N LYS A 238 0.75 13.37 -11.39
CA LYS A 238 1.54 13.79 -12.57
C LYS A 238 3.01 13.38 -12.45
N SER A 239 3.54 12.79 -13.52
CA SER A 239 4.90 12.23 -13.56
C SER A 239 5.98 13.23 -13.12
N GLU A 240 5.86 14.49 -13.53
CA GLU A 240 6.79 15.57 -13.18
C GLU A 240 6.81 15.94 -11.69
N TRP A 241 5.80 15.51 -10.92
CA TRP A 241 5.67 15.79 -9.49
C TRP A 241 6.02 14.61 -8.60
N ASN A 242 6.01 13.39 -9.16
CA ASN A 242 6.26 12.16 -8.42
C ASN A 242 7.60 12.19 -7.67
N GLY A 243 8.66 12.71 -8.30
CA GLY A 243 9.98 12.81 -7.67
C GLY A 243 9.97 13.66 -6.38
N ALA A 244 9.33 14.84 -6.43
CA ALA A 244 9.23 15.73 -5.28
C ALA A 244 8.39 15.13 -4.15
N ALA A 245 7.26 14.51 -4.49
CA ALA A 245 6.39 13.86 -3.52
C ALA A 245 7.07 12.66 -2.82
N ILE A 246 7.79 11.83 -3.59
CA ILE A 246 8.55 10.69 -3.04
C ILE A 246 9.67 11.16 -2.11
N ILE A 247 10.42 12.21 -2.48
CA ILE A 247 11.48 12.77 -1.63
C ILE A 247 10.91 13.31 -0.31
N ALA A 248 9.78 14.03 -0.39
CA ALA A 248 9.09 14.54 0.78
C ALA A 248 8.61 13.40 1.68
N ALA A 249 7.91 12.41 1.13
CA ALA A 249 7.41 11.25 1.85
C ALA A 249 8.52 10.48 2.60
N ARG A 250 9.67 10.24 1.96
CA ARG A 250 10.84 9.60 2.59
C ARG A 250 11.43 10.40 3.76
N SER A 251 11.15 11.70 3.82
CA SER A 251 11.65 12.59 4.86
C SER A 251 10.71 12.69 6.08
N TRP A 252 9.55 12.03 6.02
CA TRP A 252 8.66 11.91 7.18
C TRP A 252 9.26 10.96 8.22
N LYS A 253 8.87 11.17 9.49
CA LYS A 253 9.24 10.30 10.62
C LYS A 253 8.00 10.04 11.47
N PHE A 254 7.89 8.83 11.97
CA PHE A 254 6.74 8.34 12.71
C PHE A 254 7.15 7.79 14.07
N GLU A 255 6.19 7.70 14.98
CA GLU A 255 6.33 6.92 16.21
C GLU A 255 6.43 5.43 15.86
N PRO A 256 7.33 4.66 16.50
CA PRO A 256 7.39 3.21 16.36
C PRO A 256 6.01 2.58 16.55
N ALA A 257 5.57 1.81 15.57
CA ALA A 257 4.25 1.20 15.58
C ALA A 257 4.27 -0.16 16.29
N ARG A 258 3.24 -0.42 17.10
CA ARG A 258 3.02 -1.72 17.74
C ARG A 258 1.61 -2.20 17.51
N PHE A 259 1.48 -3.52 17.38
CA PHE A 259 0.21 -4.23 17.33
C PHE A 259 0.25 -5.34 18.38
N ASP A 260 -0.73 -5.37 19.28
CA ASP A 260 -0.74 -6.25 20.46
C ASP A 260 0.61 -6.19 21.23
N GLY A 261 1.15 -4.97 21.40
CA GLY A 261 2.44 -4.68 22.06
C GLY A 261 3.70 -5.06 21.27
N LYS A 262 3.58 -5.76 20.14
CA LYS A 262 4.71 -6.21 19.30
C LYS A 262 5.02 -5.21 18.18
N PRO A 263 6.30 -4.95 17.86
CA PRO A 263 6.66 -4.06 16.74
C PRO A 263 6.11 -4.55 15.40
N VAL A 264 5.56 -3.63 14.60
CA VAL A 264 5.05 -3.91 13.25
C VAL A 264 5.48 -2.82 12.28
N GLN A 265 5.54 -3.18 11.01
CA GLN A 265 5.61 -2.21 9.92
C GLN A 265 4.23 -1.63 9.64
N ILE A 266 4.20 -0.47 8.98
CA ILE A 266 2.97 0.19 8.55
C ILE A 266 3.07 0.52 7.07
N THR A 267 2.09 0.13 6.26
CA THR A 267 1.94 0.65 4.89
C THR A 267 0.70 1.53 4.80
N GLY A 268 0.83 2.64 4.08
CA GLY A 268 -0.26 3.59 3.86
C GLY A 268 0.04 4.58 2.75
N VAL A 269 -0.95 5.39 2.40
CA VAL A 269 -0.85 6.39 1.34
C VAL A 269 -0.79 7.78 1.95
N ILE A 270 0.14 8.62 1.48
CA ILE A 270 0.15 10.06 1.75
C ILE A 270 -0.28 10.79 0.48
N THR A 271 -1.28 11.66 0.62
CA THR A 271 -1.71 12.53 -0.48
C THR A 271 -1.07 13.92 -0.36
N PHE A 272 -0.22 14.29 -1.31
CA PHE A 272 0.37 15.63 -1.42
C PHE A 272 -0.43 16.48 -2.41
N VAL A 273 -0.70 17.74 -2.03
CA VAL A 273 -1.48 18.67 -2.87
C VAL A 273 -0.59 19.81 -3.35
N ASN A 274 -0.58 20.05 -4.66
CA ASN A 274 0.06 21.22 -5.23
C ASN A 274 -0.81 22.46 -5.02
N LYS A 275 -0.47 23.27 -4.02
CA LYS A 275 -1.19 24.52 -3.70
C LYS A 275 -1.09 25.60 -4.81
N ALA A 276 -0.21 25.43 -5.81
CA ALA A 276 -0.09 26.38 -6.92
C ALA A 276 -1.22 26.26 -7.97
N SER A 277 -2.07 25.23 -7.93
CA SER A 277 -3.26 25.13 -8.79
C SER A 277 -4.47 25.89 -8.23
N LYS A 278 -4.50 26.21 -6.93
CA LYS A 278 -5.54 27.04 -6.30
C LYS A 278 -5.18 28.52 -6.46
N GLY A 279 -5.28 29.05 -7.68
CA GLY A 279 -5.19 30.50 -7.89
C GLY A 279 -4.94 30.97 -9.32
N ARG A 280 -6.01 31.19 -10.07
CA ARG A 280 -6.51 32.54 -10.39
C ARG A 280 -7.98 32.48 -10.75
#